data_AF-A0AAU1V1K3-F1
#
_entry.id   AF-A0AAU1V1K3-F1
#
_cell.length_a   1.000
_cell.length_b   1.000
_cell.length_c   1.000
_cell.angle_alpha   90.00
_cell.angle_beta   90.00
_cell.angle_gamma   90.00
#
_symmetry.space_group_name_H-M   'P 1'
#
loop_
_entity.id
_entity.type
_entity.pdbx_description
1 polymer ?
#
loop_
_entity_poly.entity_id
_entity_poly.type
_entity_poly.pdbx_seq_one_letter_code
_entity_poly.pdbx_strand_id
1 'polypeptide(L)'
;MARGPEVSESVRRELWRLANGMCQMCRRELDPGTAGRTPTAQTAHNVALSDHGPRADPTLPVEGRNAVSNLLLLCATCHDIVDKNNGQAHTVEELSRFKAEHETWTAALRKAGQAWRMSYSSIDYLNVPRVAMLPGGDVVQQAAQRARLDPTRPFSGQGFAPGTFVGTVRPVFESWREHAVPLDEVRLDAVQQGMYVAFNAPMRSRNVSNRPFPRPLTGAWQDDPYLSFRLGERQIMIRYDPQWLTTSTAGTDLVSAAAEQVAYAGIGLVVGESADAIRISALFFGKPQTAEGAFMKYVVQGEGQIARTVTVDDFETGLSSRESGSRLSGAPRDPGNDDVTVALHFNELEVDPGQIQRETFQQLMRVVPEFRRDLTVAVGTFFTHSGLTGLPKPLDIAAAHLAGEPKVWSTHSIDGLGTLLADVEVAFALVRGVRRGQLDDLHQALLAESESYLGAVEVNLRRPTHQRFYEASPRYRLIEADLRLLYSAREYYGELGDWDHRPHELLDEWEAEDIFKSVAWEEDKEQSAADERQAEEEMSEWMAMIDRGQAAAD
;
A
#
# COMPACT_ATOMS: atom_id res chain seq x y z
N MET A 1 3.46 9.94 -45.85
CA MET A 1 3.96 10.70 -44.69
C MET A 1 4.34 9.69 -43.62
N ALA A 2 5.60 9.66 -43.20
CA ALA A 2 6.03 8.80 -42.09
C ALA A 2 5.33 9.31 -40.81
N ARG A 3 4.60 8.44 -40.11
CA ARG A 3 4.14 8.73 -38.74
C ARG A 3 5.41 8.92 -37.91
N GLY A 4 5.55 10.08 -37.26
CA GLY A 4 6.63 10.31 -36.29
C GLY A 4 6.58 9.27 -35.15
N PRO A 5 7.64 9.15 -34.34
CA PRO A 5 7.68 8.17 -33.26
C PRO A 5 6.52 8.41 -32.28
N GLU A 6 5.84 7.33 -31.91
CA GLU A 6 4.71 7.37 -30.97
C GLU A 6 5.16 7.78 -29.57
N VAL A 7 4.26 8.46 -28.83
CA VAL A 7 4.44 8.77 -27.41
C VAL A 7 4.62 7.47 -26.63
N SER A 8 5.67 7.38 -25.80
CA SER A 8 5.97 6.17 -25.03
C SER A 8 4.89 5.88 -23.97
N GLU A 9 4.78 4.61 -23.56
CA GLU A 9 3.84 4.20 -22.51
C GLU A 9 4.16 4.84 -21.14
N SER A 10 5.44 5.08 -20.83
CA SER A 10 5.82 5.79 -19.60
C SER A 10 5.27 7.22 -19.57
N VAL A 11 5.43 7.96 -20.67
CA VAL A 11 4.91 9.32 -20.84
C VAL A 11 3.37 9.32 -20.80
N ARG A 12 2.71 8.34 -21.40
CA ARG A 12 1.24 8.20 -21.35
C ARG A 12 0.74 7.99 -19.92
N ARG A 13 1.38 7.11 -19.15
CA ARG A 13 1.02 6.88 -17.73
C ARG A 13 1.25 8.13 -16.89
N GLU A 14 2.36 8.83 -17.09
CA GLU A 14 2.65 10.06 -16.37
C GLU A 14 1.61 11.16 -16.69
N LEU A 15 1.27 11.34 -17.96
CA LEU A 15 0.21 12.26 -18.38
C LEU A 15 -1.14 11.88 -17.76
N TRP A 16 -1.48 10.58 -17.74
CA TRP A 16 -2.71 10.09 -17.10
C TRP A 16 -2.77 10.42 -15.62
N ARG A 17 -1.67 10.16 -14.91
CA ARG A 17 -1.52 10.45 -13.47
C ARG A 17 -1.76 11.93 -13.22
N LEU A 18 -1.09 12.81 -13.97
CA LEU A 18 -1.22 14.26 -13.85
C LEU A 18 -2.63 14.76 -14.16
N ALA A 19 -3.27 14.19 -15.18
CA ALA A 19 -4.64 14.48 -15.56
C ALA A 19 -5.69 13.91 -14.60
N ASN A 20 -5.28 13.02 -13.68
CA ASN A 20 -6.14 12.32 -12.72
C ASN A 20 -7.29 11.56 -13.40
N GLY A 21 -7.01 10.94 -14.56
CA GLY A 21 -8.02 10.24 -15.37
C GLY A 21 -9.16 11.13 -15.89
N MET A 22 -8.95 12.44 -15.99
CA MET A 22 -9.96 13.40 -16.44
C MET A 22 -9.44 14.26 -17.60
N CYS A 23 -10.37 14.76 -18.42
CA CYS A 23 -10.06 15.73 -19.45
C CYS A 23 -9.51 17.03 -18.84
N GLN A 24 -8.34 17.47 -19.29
CA GLN A 24 -7.68 18.66 -18.75
C GLN A 24 -8.37 20.00 -19.11
N MET A 25 -9.39 19.97 -19.99
CA MET A 25 -10.20 21.15 -20.32
C MET A 25 -11.57 21.16 -19.64
N CYS A 26 -12.26 20.00 -19.60
CA CYS A 26 -13.65 19.94 -19.13
C CYS A 26 -13.87 19.05 -17.90
N ARG A 27 -12.80 18.46 -17.34
CA ARG A 27 -12.81 17.59 -16.14
C ARG A 27 -13.70 16.35 -16.24
N ARG A 28 -14.19 16.03 -17.45
CA ARG A 28 -14.93 14.79 -17.70
C ARG A 28 -14.00 13.60 -17.47
N GLU A 29 -14.50 12.59 -16.77
CA GLU A 29 -13.84 11.29 -16.61
C GLU A 29 -13.47 10.68 -17.97
N LEU A 30 -12.28 10.09 -18.03
CA LEU A 30 -11.76 9.39 -19.18
C LEU A 30 -11.45 7.93 -18.84
N ASP A 31 -11.43 7.11 -19.87
CA ASP A 31 -11.07 5.71 -19.87
C ASP A 31 -9.93 5.50 -20.89
N PRO A 32 -8.83 4.80 -20.52
CA PRO A 32 -7.67 4.60 -21.38
C PRO A 32 -7.99 3.68 -22.58
N GLY A 33 -9.17 3.06 -22.59
CA GLY A 33 -9.68 2.19 -23.62
C GLY A 33 -9.47 0.72 -23.30
N THR A 34 -10.34 -0.10 -23.90
CA THR A 34 -10.28 -1.56 -23.86
C THR A 34 -10.17 -2.09 -25.28
N ALA A 35 -9.62 -3.30 -25.46
CA ALA A 35 -9.56 -3.94 -26.75
C ALA A 35 -10.98 -4.03 -27.37
N GLY A 36 -11.15 -3.43 -28.54
CA GLY A 36 -12.44 -3.37 -29.24
C GLY A 36 -13.32 -2.15 -28.92
N ARG A 37 -12.88 -1.20 -28.08
CA ARG A 37 -13.55 0.09 -27.86
C ARG A 37 -12.62 1.26 -28.12
N THR A 38 -13.17 2.34 -28.65
CA THR A 38 -12.42 3.60 -28.78
C THR A 38 -12.16 4.16 -27.37
N PRO A 39 -10.89 4.42 -27.00
CA PRO A 39 -10.57 5.16 -25.79
C PRO A 39 -11.37 6.46 -25.74
N THR A 40 -11.82 6.85 -24.55
CA THR A 40 -12.44 8.19 -24.41
C THR A 40 -11.38 9.26 -24.20
N ALA A 41 -10.17 8.86 -23.77
CA ALA A 41 -8.99 9.69 -23.71
C ALA A 41 -8.27 9.79 -25.07
N GLN A 42 -7.85 11.01 -25.41
CA GLN A 42 -6.96 11.29 -26.53
C GLN A 42 -5.82 12.19 -26.06
N THR A 43 -4.62 11.90 -26.56
CA THR A 43 -3.44 12.73 -26.31
C THR A 43 -3.35 13.79 -27.38
N ALA A 44 -3.46 15.06 -26.99
CA ALA A 44 -3.26 16.21 -27.85
C ALA A 44 -1.90 16.85 -27.59
N HIS A 45 -1.27 17.37 -28.64
CA HIS A 45 -0.03 18.14 -28.54
C HIS A 45 -0.33 19.64 -28.43
N ASN A 46 0.35 20.35 -27.52
CA ASN A 46 0.32 21.82 -27.47
C ASN A 46 1.01 22.37 -28.73
N VAL A 47 2.29 22.01 -28.92
CA VAL A 47 3.08 22.21 -30.14
C VAL A 47 3.03 20.94 -30.97
N ALA A 48 2.56 21.02 -32.22
CA ALA A 48 2.35 19.82 -33.06
C ALA A 48 3.60 18.96 -33.21
N LEU A 49 3.37 17.64 -33.27
CA LEU A 49 4.42 16.66 -33.56
C LEU A 49 5.05 16.85 -34.95
N SER A 50 4.27 17.28 -35.94
CA SER A 50 4.73 17.52 -37.31
C SER A 50 5.18 18.98 -37.50
N ASP A 51 6.24 19.19 -38.28
CA ASP A 51 6.72 20.54 -38.68
C ASP A 51 5.71 21.37 -39.47
N HIS A 52 4.65 20.73 -39.97
CA HIS A 52 3.57 21.37 -40.73
C HIS A 52 2.20 21.25 -40.02
N GLY A 53 2.19 20.76 -38.78
CA GLY A 53 0.97 20.63 -38.00
C GLY A 53 0.50 21.96 -37.41
N PRO A 54 -0.71 21.99 -36.82
CA PRO A 54 -1.19 23.14 -36.07
C PRO A 54 -0.21 23.58 -34.97
N ARG A 55 0.12 24.87 -34.89
CA ARG A 55 1.05 25.40 -33.87
C ARG A 55 2.46 24.75 -33.90
N ALA A 56 2.89 24.24 -35.05
CA ALA A 56 4.21 23.60 -35.18
C ALA A 56 5.35 24.57 -34.87
N ASP A 57 6.36 24.07 -34.16
CA ASP A 57 7.63 24.74 -33.95
C ASP A 57 8.77 23.80 -34.42
N PRO A 58 9.29 24.00 -35.64
CA PRO A 58 10.40 23.22 -36.20
C PRO A 58 11.68 23.23 -35.35
N THR A 59 11.83 24.19 -34.43
CA THR A 59 13.01 24.28 -33.55
C THR A 59 12.92 23.37 -32.33
N LEU A 60 11.71 22.93 -31.95
CA LEU A 60 11.49 22.01 -30.85
C LEU A 60 11.77 20.56 -31.32
N PRO A 61 12.73 19.84 -30.71
CA PRO A 61 13.04 18.47 -31.08
C PRO A 61 11.86 17.51 -30.79
N VAL A 62 11.84 16.36 -31.45
CA VAL A 62 10.75 15.37 -31.33
C VAL A 62 10.57 14.89 -29.89
N GLU A 63 11.66 14.75 -29.15
CA GLU A 63 11.66 14.41 -27.73
C GLU A 63 10.91 15.47 -26.91
N GLY A 64 11.13 16.75 -27.21
CA GLY A 64 10.41 17.86 -26.58
C GLY A 64 8.94 17.91 -26.98
N ARG A 65 8.61 17.55 -28.22
CA ARG A 65 7.22 17.45 -28.69
C ARG A 65 6.47 16.31 -28.02
N ASN A 66 7.14 15.18 -27.78
CA ASN A 66 6.57 14.03 -27.08
C ASN A 66 6.73 14.07 -25.56
N ALA A 67 7.31 15.13 -24.99
CA ALA A 67 7.44 15.29 -23.55
C ALA A 67 6.07 15.54 -22.89
N VAL A 68 5.87 15.04 -21.66
CA VAL A 68 4.63 15.21 -20.89
C VAL A 68 4.22 16.68 -20.76
N SER A 69 5.19 17.59 -20.69
CA SER A 69 4.97 19.04 -20.63
C SER A 69 4.27 19.61 -21.87
N ASN A 70 4.44 18.99 -23.04
CA ASN A 70 3.82 19.39 -24.30
C ASN A 70 2.52 18.63 -24.62
N LEU A 71 2.07 17.73 -23.72
CA LEU A 71 0.90 16.88 -23.95
C LEU A 71 -0.27 17.24 -23.05
N LEU A 72 -1.47 17.13 -23.61
CA LEU A 72 -2.76 17.25 -22.93
C LEU A 72 -3.52 15.93 -23.03
N LEU A 73 -4.21 15.55 -21.97
CA LEU A 73 -5.20 14.47 -21.97
C LEU A 73 -6.60 15.04 -22.13
N LEU A 74 -7.25 14.78 -23.27
CA LEU A 74 -8.54 15.37 -23.62
C LEU A 74 -9.59 14.30 -23.93
N CYS A 75 -10.87 14.64 -23.73
CA CYS A 75 -11.96 13.87 -24.32
C CYS A 75 -12.08 14.18 -25.82
N ALA A 76 -12.71 13.29 -26.59
CA ALA A 76 -12.91 13.48 -28.03
C ALA A 76 -13.48 14.86 -28.41
N THR A 77 -14.45 15.36 -27.64
CA THR A 77 -15.05 16.68 -27.89
C THR A 77 -14.05 17.83 -27.70
N CYS A 78 -13.26 17.81 -26.64
CA CYS A 78 -12.25 18.84 -26.38
C CYS A 78 -11.08 18.73 -27.36
N HIS A 79 -10.65 17.51 -27.70
CA HIS A 79 -9.63 17.27 -28.70
C HIS A 79 -10.04 17.82 -30.06
N ASP A 80 -11.27 17.54 -30.51
CA ASP A 80 -11.82 18.11 -31.74
C ASP A 80 -11.83 19.64 -31.72
N ILE A 81 -12.15 20.28 -30.58
CA ILE A 81 -12.13 21.74 -30.45
C ILE A 81 -10.70 22.28 -30.62
N VAL A 82 -9.72 21.61 -30.01
CA VAL A 82 -8.30 22.00 -30.06
C VAL A 82 -7.70 21.86 -31.45
N ASP A 83 -8.13 20.86 -32.22
CA ASP A 83 -7.60 20.57 -33.56
C ASP A 83 -8.38 21.24 -34.71
N LYS A 84 -9.65 21.58 -34.49
CA LYS A 84 -10.47 22.26 -35.51
C LYS A 84 -9.84 23.57 -36.00
N ASN A 85 -10.19 23.94 -37.23
CA ASN A 85 -9.70 25.15 -37.90
C ASN A 85 -8.16 25.25 -37.91
N ASN A 86 -7.47 24.12 -38.11
CA ASN A 86 -6.01 24.04 -38.08
C ASN A 86 -5.39 24.55 -36.76
N GLY A 87 -6.04 24.26 -35.64
CA GLY A 87 -5.64 24.66 -34.29
C GLY A 87 -5.74 26.15 -33.97
N GLN A 88 -6.42 26.94 -34.80
CA GLN A 88 -6.61 28.38 -34.56
C GLN A 88 -7.48 28.70 -33.35
N ALA A 89 -8.23 27.72 -32.83
CA ALA A 89 -9.13 27.93 -31.69
C ALA A 89 -8.39 28.20 -30.38
N HIS A 90 -7.16 27.71 -30.23
CA HIS A 90 -6.37 27.85 -29.01
C HIS A 90 -4.89 28.05 -29.32
N THR A 91 -4.23 29.01 -28.66
CA THR A 91 -2.77 29.18 -28.75
C THR A 91 -2.02 28.18 -27.88
N VAL A 92 -0.70 28.05 -28.06
CA VAL A 92 0.16 27.18 -27.22
C VAL A 92 0.10 27.62 -25.75
N GLU A 93 0.06 28.94 -25.51
CA GLU A 93 0.00 29.53 -24.18
C GLU A 93 -1.33 29.22 -23.48
N GLU A 94 -2.45 29.28 -24.21
CA GLU A 94 -3.77 28.95 -23.66
C GLU A 94 -3.86 27.47 -23.27
N LEU A 95 -3.37 26.58 -24.13
CA LEU A 95 -3.33 25.13 -23.85
C LEU A 95 -2.42 24.81 -22.66
N SER A 96 -1.26 25.45 -22.59
CA SER A 96 -0.33 25.32 -21.46
C SER A 96 -0.96 25.82 -20.16
N ARG A 97 -1.75 26.89 -20.21
CA ARG A 97 -2.52 27.38 -19.06
C ARG A 97 -3.57 26.36 -18.60
N PHE A 98 -4.38 25.82 -19.51
CA PHE A 98 -5.39 24.79 -19.14
C PHE A 98 -4.74 23.58 -18.48
N LYS A 99 -3.61 23.10 -19.02
CA LYS A 99 -2.81 22.03 -18.41
C LYS A 99 -2.39 22.38 -16.98
N ALA A 100 -1.75 23.53 -16.81
CA ALA A 100 -1.21 23.95 -15.52
C ALA A 100 -2.32 24.15 -14.46
N GLU A 101 -3.44 24.76 -14.83
CA GLU A 101 -4.60 24.93 -13.94
C GLU A 101 -5.18 23.58 -13.50
N HIS A 102 -5.34 22.63 -14.41
CA HIS A 102 -5.85 21.29 -14.10
C HIS A 102 -4.88 20.50 -13.22
N GLU A 103 -3.59 20.52 -13.53
CA GLU A 103 -2.57 19.81 -12.76
C GLU A 103 -2.42 20.37 -11.35
N THR A 104 -2.49 21.70 -11.19
CA THR A 104 -2.53 22.37 -9.87
C THR A 104 -3.75 21.94 -9.07
N TRP A 105 -4.92 21.92 -9.69
CA TRP A 105 -6.16 21.48 -9.06
C TRP A 105 -6.09 20.02 -8.62
N THR A 106 -5.69 19.10 -9.51
CA THR A 106 -5.58 17.66 -9.15
C THR A 106 -4.52 17.40 -8.09
N ALA A 107 -3.41 18.15 -8.08
CA ALA A 107 -2.40 18.05 -7.03
C ALA A 107 -2.97 18.43 -5.64
N ALA A 108 -3.85 19.43 -5.58
CA ALA A 108 -4.54 19.78 -4.33
C ALA A 108 -5.52 18.68 -3.88
N LEU A 109 -6.25 18.07 -4.82
CA LEU A 109 -7.17 16.97 -4.50
C LEU A 109 -6.46 15.74 -3.93
N ARG A 110 -5.32 15.34 -4.50
CA ARG A 110 -4.54 14.18 -4.01
C ARG A 110 -4.06 14.37 -2.57
N LYS A 111 -3.73 15.61 -2.17
CA LYS A 111 -3.33 15.94 -0.79
C LYS A 111 -4.46 15.84 0.23
N ALA A 112 -5.73 15.85 -0.21
CA ALA A 112 -6.89 15.78 0.68
C ALA A 112 -7.21 14.35 1.14
N GLY A 113 -6.78 13.33 0.39
CA GLY A 113 -7.01 11.94 0.73
C GLY A 113 -6.12 11.44 1.87
N GLN A 114 -6.44 10.25 2.38
CA GLN A 114 -5.61 9.51 3.32
C GLN A 114 -5.40 8.09 2.77
N ALA A 115 -4.42 7.38 3.32
CA ALA A 115 -4.24 5.96 3.01
C ALA A 115 -5.54 5.19 3.32
N TRP A 116 -5.97 4.39 2.35
CA TRP A 116 -7.12 3.50 2.50
C TRP A 116 -6.63 2.13 2.97
N ARG A 117 -7.29 1.58 3.99
CA ARG A 117 -7.01 0.23 4.51
C ARG A 117 -8.32 -0.51 4.68
N MET A 118 -8.45 -1.64 3.98
CA MET A 118 -9.66 -2.47 3.99
C MET A 118 -9.28 -3.89 3.56
N SER A 119 -9.66 -4.90 4.34
CA SER A 119 -9.58 -6.28 3.84
C SER A 119 -10.88 -6.67 3.15
N TYR A 120 -10.74 -7.51 2.14
CA TYR A 120 -11.84 -7.95 1.30
C TYR A 120 -12.00 -9.46 1.39
N SER A 121 -13.24 -9.92 1.61
CA SER A 121 -13.57 -11.35 1.45
C SER A 121 -13.59 -11.73 -0.04
N SER A 122 -13.94 -10.76 -0.89
CA SER A 122 -13.99 -10.89 -2.35
C SER A 122 -13.84 -9.51 -2.99
N ILE A 123 -13.15 -9.45 -4.13
CA ILE A 123 -13.13 -8.28 -5.02
C ILE A 123 -14.14 -8.57 -6.13
N ASP A 124 -15.25 -7.84 -6.14
CA ASP A 124 -16.39 -8.11 -7.02
C ASP A 124 -16.30 -7.34 -8.35
N TYR A 125 -15.69 -6.17 -8.32
CA TYR A 125 -15.49 -5.30 -9.47
C TYR A 125 -14.09 -4.68 -9.43
N LEU A 126 -13.42 -4.66 -10.59
CA LEU A 126 -12.13 -4.03 -10.75
C LEU A 126 -11.94 -3.53 -12.18
N ASN A 127 -11.91 -2.21 -12.36
CA ASN A 127 -11.55 -1.58 -13.63
C ASN A 127 -10.03 -1.62 -13.82
N VAL A 128 -9.53 -2.75 -14.31
CA VAL A 128 -8.09 -3.00 -14.49
C VAL A 128 -7.40 -1.89 -15.29
N PRO A 129 -7.91 -1.43 -16.46
CA PRO A 129 -7.25 -0.39 -17.24
C PRO A 129 -7.08 0.91 -16.48
N ARG A 130 -8.11 1.35 -15.74
CA ARG A 130 -8.03 2.60 -14.99
C ARG A 130 -7.11 2.49 -13.78
N VAL A 131 -7.21 1.40 -13.03
CA VAL A 131 -6.37 1.17 -11.84
C VAL A 131 -4.89 1.02 -12.24
N ALA A 132 -4.61 0.36 -13.36
CA ALA A 132 -3.25 0.22 -13.89
C ALA A 132 -2.58 1.55 -14.31
N MET A 133 -3.35 2.63 -14.40
CA MET A 133 -2.86 3.99 -14.73
C MET A 133 -2.73 4.89 -13.48
N LEU A 134 -3.06 4.37 -12.30
CA LEU A 134 -2.88 5.09 -11.03
C LEU A 134 -1.48 4.85 -10.45
N PRO A 135 -1.02 5.68 -9.49
CA PRO A 135 0.12 5.35 -8.65
C PRO A 135 -0.03 3.97 -7.99
N GLY A 136 1.00 3.12 -8.04
CA GLY A 136 0.93 1.71 -7.60
C GLY A 136 0.21 0.76 -8.58
N GLY A 137 -0.26 1.28 -9.73
CA GLY A 137 -0.90 0.54 -10.82
C GLY A 137 -0.04 -0.53 -11.47
N ASP A 138 1.28 -0.41 -11.37
CA ASP A 138 2.26 -1.36 -11.88
C ASP A 138 2.12 -2.74 -11.22
N VAL A 139 1.81 -2.79 -9.91
CA VAL A 139 1.56 -4.06 -9.20
C VAL A 139 0.36 -4.79 -9.78
N VAL A 140 -0.68 -4.06 -10.19
CA VAL A 140 -1.86 -4.63 -10.86
C VAL A 140 -1.49 -5.15 -12.25
N GLN A 141 -0.62 -4.46 -12.99
CA GLN A 141 -0.11 -4.94 -14.27
C GLN A 141 0.72 -6.22 -14.12
N GLN A 142 1.62 -6.26 -13.13
CA GLN A 142 2.41 -7.44 -12.82
C GLN A 142 1.54 -8.63 -12.41
N ALA A 143 0.51 -8.40 -11.57
CA ALA A 143 -0.46 -9.43 -11.21
C ALA A 143 -1.20 -9.97 -12.45
N ALA A 144 -1.61 -9.08 -13.37
CA ALA A 144 -2.26 -9.49 -14.63
C ALA A 144 -1.32 -10.35 -15.49
N GLN A 145 -0.05 -9.95 -15.63
CA GLN A 145 0.97 -10.70 -16.37
C GLN A 145 1.21 -12.09 -15.76
N ARG A 146 1.38 -12.18 -14.44
CA ARG A 146 1.56 -13.46 -13.71
C ARG A 146 0.36 -14.39 -13.91
N ALA A 147 -0.85 -13.84 -13.86
CA ALA A 147 -2.08 -14.58 -14.10
C ALA A 147 -2.35 -14.90 -15.59
N ARG A 148 -1.52 -14.38 -16.51
CA ARG A 148 -1.73 -14.44 -17.98
C ARG A 148 -3.09 -13.85 -18.39
N LEU A 149 -3.53 -12.84 -17.66
CA LEU A 149 -4.73 -12.05 -17.95
C LEU A 149 -4.36 -10.93 -18.93
N ASP A 150 -5.18 -10.73 -19.96
CA ASP A 150 -5.10 -9.52 -20.79
C ASP A 150 -5.86 -8.38 -20.08
N PRO A 151 -5.15 -7.38 -19.53
CA PRO A 151 -5.76 -6.30 -18.76
C PRO A 151 -6.56 -5.33 -19.62
N THR A 152 -6.48 -5.44 -20.95
CA THR A 152 -7.22 -4.59 -21.89
C THR A 152 -8.56 -5.20 -22.29
N ARG A 153 -8.86 -6.43 -21.85
CA ARG A 153 -10.10 -7.16 -22.19
C ARG A 153 -10.95 -7.40 -20.94
N PRO A 154 -12.29 -7.46 -21.06
CA PRO A 154 -13.17 -7.87 -19.97
C PRO A 154 -12.76 -9.22 -19.37
N PHE A 155 -13.01 -9.45 -18.09
CA PHE A 155 -12.69 -10.72 -17.42
C PHE A 155 -13.40 -11.92 -18.06
N SER A 156 -14.63 -11.72 -18.53
CA SER A 156 -15.41 -12.75 -19.21
C SER A 156 -14.71 -13.23 -20.49
N GLY A 157 -14.57 -14.55 -20.64
CA GLY A 157 -13.98 -15.15 -21.85
C GLY A 157 -12.45 -15.29 -21.83
N GLN A 158 -11.81 -15.05 -20.68
CA GLN A 158 -10.36 -15.24 -20.48
C GLN A 158 -10.01 -16.52 -19.70
N GLY A 159 -10.92 -17.49 -19.60
CA GLY A 159 -10.69 -18.77 -18.94
C GLY A 159 -10.53 -18.64 -17.42
N PHE A 160 -9.48 -19.27 -16.85
CA PHE A 160 -9.18 -19.25 -15.42
C PHE A 160 -8.34 -18.05 -14.97
N ALA A 161 -7.76 -17.29 -15.90
CA ALA A 161 -6.90 -16.15 -15.61
C ALA A 161 -7.53 -15.10 -14.65
N PRO A 162 -8.82 -14.74 -14.76
CA PRO A 162 -9.46 -13.82 -13.81
C PRO A 162 -9.41 -14.30 -12.36
N GLY A 163 -9.63 -15.60 -12.11
CA GLY A 163 -9.63 -16.15 -10.75
C GLY A 163 -8.25 -16.10 -10.11
N THR A 164 -7.21 -16.49 -10.87
CA THR A 164 -5.81 -16.36 -10.43
C THR A 164 -5.44 -14.90 -10.17
N PHE A 165 -5.81 -14.01 -11.09
CA PHE A 165 -5.55 -12.58 -10.96
C PHE A 165 -6.17 -11.97 -9.70
N VAL A 166 -7.46 -12.24 -9.43
CA VAL A 166 -8.17 -11.74 -8.25
C VAL A 166 -7.50 -12.21 -6.96
N GLY A 167 -7.06 -13.48 -6.92
CA GLY A 167 -6.32 -14.03 -5.78
C GLY A 167 -5.03 -13.27 -5.49
N THR A 168 -4.27 -12.92 -6.52
CA THR A 168 -2.99 -12.21 -6.42
C THR A 168 -3.15 -10.70 -6.18
N VAL A 169 -4.20 -10.07 -6.70
CA VAL A 169 -4.38 -8.61 -6.62
C VAL A 169 -5.19 -8.17 -5.39
N ARG A 170 -5.95 -9.08 -4.74
CA ARG A 170 -6.70 -8.74 -3.52
C ARG A 170 -5.85 -8.06 -2.43
N PRO A 171 -4.63 -8.55 -2.09
CA PRO A 171 -3.80 -7.99 -1.03
C PRO A 171 -3.35 -6.56 -1.34
N VAL A 172 -3.13 -6.30 -2.63
CA VAL A 172 -2.72 -5.01 -3.15
C VAL A 172 -3.78 -3.93 -2.86
N PHE A 173 -5.06 -4.29 -2.81
CA PHE A 173 -6.14 -3.36 -2.44
C PHE A 173 -6.31 -3.14 -0.94
N GLU A 174 -5.67 -3.97 -0.11
CA GLU A 174 -5.67 -3.80 1.34
C GLU A 174 -4.69 -2.74 1.82
N SER A 175 -3.63 -2.50 1.04
CA SER A 175 -2.56 -1.53 1.29
C SER A 175 -2.38 -0.52 0.15
N TRP A 176 -3.41 -0.33 -0.69
CA TRP A 176 -3.33 0.51 -1.88
C TRP A 176 -2.92 1.95 -1.54
N ARG A 177 -1.78 2.39 -2.09
CA ARG A 177 -1.11 3.66 -1.74
C ARG A 177 -1.81 4.92 -2.27
N GLU A 178 -2.88 4.80 -3.06
CA GLU A 178 -3.63 5.97 -3.53
C GLU A 178 -4.44 6.60 -2.40
N HIS A 179 -4.25 7.90 -2.20
CA HIS A 179 -4.91 8.66 -1.16
C HIS A 179 -6.36 8.91 -1.55
N ALA A 180 -7.29 8.34 -0.78
CA ALA A 180 -8.72 8.52 -0.97
C ALA A 180 -9.35 9.24 0.22
N VAL A 181 -10.33 10.09 -0.03
CA VAL A 181 -11.12 10.76 1.02
C VAL A 181 -12.21 9.79 1.48
N PRO A 182 -12.23 9.35 2.74
CA PRO A 182 -13.31 8.49 3.23
C PRO A 182 -14.64 9.25 3.20
N LEU A 183 -15.66 8.56 2.70
CA LEU A 183 -17.03 9.06 2.66
C LEU A 183 -17.71 8.79 4.00
N ASP A 184 -17.72 9.82 4.83
CA ASP A 184 -18.48 9.88 6.07
C ASP A 184 -19.20 11.24 6.17
N GLU A 185 -20.09 11.37 7.15
CA GLU A 185 -20.88 12.59 7.34
C GLU A 185 -20.02 13.81 7.64
N VAL A 186 -18.87 13.62 8.29
CA VAL A 186 -17.96 14.72 8.68
C VAL A 186 -17.28 15.33 7.45
N ARG A 187 -16.93 14.51 6.47
CA ARG A 187 -16.17 14.92 5.27
C ARG A 187 -17.06 15.16 4.06
N LEU A 188 -18.36 14.89 4.14
CA LEU A 188 -19.29 14.96 3.02
C LEU A 188 -19.31 16.31 2.30
N ASP A 189 -19.19 17.41 3.03
CA ASP A 189 -19.19 18.76 2.46
C ASP A 189 -17.87 19.14 1.78
N ALA A 190 -16.78 18.45 2.09
CA ALA A 190 -15.48 18.65 1.43
C ALA A 190 -15.37 17.89 0.10
N VAL A 191 -16.31 16.97 -0.19
CA VAL A 191 -16.30 16.14 -1.40
C VAL A 191 -16.65 16.99 -2.62
N GLN A 192 -15.75 17.00 -3.61
CA GLN A 192 -15.92 17.69 -4.89
C GLN A 192 -15.54 16.77 -6.06
N GLN A 193 -15.97 17.11 -7.28
CA GLN A 193 -15.54 16.42 -8.51
C GLN A 193 -14.02 16.26 -8.54
N GLY A 194 -13.57 15.10 -9.05
CA GLY A 194 -12.17 14.78 -9.22
C GLY A 194 -11.50 14.15 -7.99
N MET A 195 -12.13 14.18 -6.81
CA MET A 195 -11.59 13.47 -5.64
C MET A 195 -11.71 11.96 -5.81
N TYR A 196 -10.66 11.23 -5.43
CA TYR A 196 -10.83 9.83 -5.09
C TYR A 196 -11.46 9.74 -3.72
N VAL A 197 -12.53 8.94 -3.64
CA VAL A 197 -13.28 8.72 -2.42
C VAL A 197 -13.33 7.25 -2.11
N ALA A 198 -13.20 6.93 -0.83
CA ALA A 198 -13.35 5.58 -0.35
C ALA A 198 -14.69 5.42 0.36
N PHE A 199 -15.41 4.36 0.03
CA PHE A 199 -16.73 4.06 0.58
C PHE A 199 -16.70 2.72 1.29
N ASN A 200 -17.48 2.60 2.37
CA ASN A 200 -17.79 1.34 3.03
C ASN A 200 -19.19 1.48 3.66
N ALA A 201 -20.19 0.86 3.05
CA ALA A 201 -21.56 0.94 3.55
C ALA A 201 -22.41 -0.24 3.06
N PRO A 202 -23.54 -0.53 3.74
CA PRO A 202 -24.62 -1.32 3.17
C PRO A 202 -25.26 -0.56 1.98
N MET A 203 -25.22 -1.15 0.79
CA MET A 203 -25.68 -0.52 -0.45
C MET A 203 -26.76 -1.35 -1.14
N ARG A 204 -27.58 -0.67 -1.95
CA ARG A 204 -28.50 -1.30 -2.89
C ARG A 204 -28.03 -1.11 -4.31
N SER A 205 -28.13 -2.16 -5.11
CA SER A 205 -27.86 -2.12 -6.53
C SER A 205 -29.07 -1.62 -7.33
N ARG A 206 -28.82 -0.87 -8.39
CA ARG A 206 -29.83 -0.29 -9.29
C ARG A 206 -29.46 -0.60 -10.74
N ASN A 207 -30.47 -0.71 -11.60
CA ASN A 207 -30.33 -0.99 -13.03
C ASN A 207 -29.49 -2.24 -13.36
N VAL A 208 -29.50 -3.22 -12.46
CA VAL A 208 -28.82 -4.51 -12.65
C VAL A 208 -29.69 -5.51 -13.39
N SER A 209 -29.04 -6.44 -14.11
CA SER A 209 -29.72 -7.48 -14.87
C SER A 209 -29.00 -8.82 -14.72
N ASN A 210 -29.79 -9.90 -14.67
CA ASN A 210 -29.29 -11.29 -14.69
C ASN A 210 -28.73 -11.72 -16.06
N ARG A 211 -28.85 -10.89 -17.10
CA ARG A 211 -28.31 -11.19 -18.43
C ARG A 211 -26.90 -10.61 -18.54
N PRO A 212 -25.99 -11.27 -19.28
CA PRO A 212 -24.70 -10.66 -19.61
C PRO A 212 -24.98 -9.30 -20.24
N PHE A 213 -24.49 -8.23 -19.62
CA PHE A 213 -24.66 -6.86 -20.12
C PHE A 213 -23.98 -6.81 -21.49
N PRO A 214 -24.72 -6.82 -22.61
CA PRO A 214 -24.11 -6.96 -23.93
C PRO A 214 -23.76 -5.60 -24.52
N ARG A 215 -23.88 -4.52 -23.72
CA ARG A 215 -23.71 -3.15 -24.18
C ARG A 215 -22.85 -2.38 -23.18
N PRO A 216 -21.89 -1.58 -23.68
CA PRO A 216 -21.16 -0.67 -22.82
C PRO A 216 -22.07 0.32 -22.11
N LEU A 217 -21.57 0.92 -21.03
CA LEU A 217 -22.23 2.02 -20.34
C LEU A 217 -22.69 3.09 -21.35
N THR A 218 -23.95 3.50 -21.20
CA THR A 218 -24.60 4.55 -21.99
C THR A 218 -24.12 5.94 -21.58
N GLY A 219 -23.66 6.08 -20.35
CA GLY A 219 -23.33 7.36 -19.72
C GLY A 219 -24.49 7.96 -18.92
N ALA A 220 -25.71 7.41 -19.04
CA ALA A 220 -26.90 7.89 -18.36
C ALA A 220 -27.17 7.07 -17.08
N TRP A 221 -27.24 7.74 -15.94
CA TRP A 221 -27.43 7.12 -14.61
C TRP A 221 -28.75 6.36 -14.46
N GLN A 222 -29.77 6.73 -15.22
CA GLN A 222 -31.07 6.04 -15.23
C GLN A 222 -31.03 4.68 -15.92
N ASP A 223 -30.04 4.44 -16.79
CA ASP A 223 -29.91 3.24 -17.62
C ASP A 223 -28.71 2.38 -17.20
N ASP A 224 -27.64 3.02 -16.73
CA ASP A 224 -26.40 2.38 -16.30
C ASP A 224 -26.54 1.78 -14.88
N PRO A 225 -25.87 0.64 -14.59
CA PRO A 225 -25.87 0.04 -13.26
C PRO A 225 -25.05 0.83 -12.25
N TYR A 226 -25.58 0.95 -11.04
CA TYR A 226 -24.90 1.63 -9.94
C TYR A 226 -25.30 1.07 -8.57
N LEU A 227 -24.39 1.15 -7.61
CA LEU A 227 -24.64 0.97 -6.19
C LEU A 227 -25.12 2.28 -5.58
N SER A 228 -25.98 2.20 -4.56
CA SER A 228 -26.53 3.39 -3.90
C SER A 228 -26.74 3.20 -2.41
N PHE A 229 -26.46 4.25 -1.65
CA PHE A 229 -26.78 4.37 -0.23
C PHE A 229 -26.97 5.85 0.12
N ARG A 230 -27.57 6.13 1.29
CA ARG A 230 -27.79 7.49 1.78
C ARG A 230 -26.72 7.82 2.82
N LEU A 231 -26.17 9.02 2.76
CA LEU A 231 -25.21 9.54 3.74
C LEU A 231 -25.62 10.97 4.08
N GLY A 232 -26.05 11.20 5.33
CA GLY A 232 -26.80 12.39 5.69
C GLY A 232 -28.02 12.60 4.77
N GLU A 233 -28.14 13.80 4.21
CA GLU A 233 -29.20 14.15 3.27
C GLU A 233 -28.87 13.85 1.79
N ARG A 234 -27.64 13.42 1.50
CA ARG A 234 -27.21 13.16 0.12
C ARG A 234 -27.34 11.69 -0.26
N GLN A 235 -27.73 11.45 -1.51
CA GLN A 235 -27.68 10.14 -2.14
C GLN A 235 -26.29 9.91 -2.72
N ILE A 236 -25.63 8.84 -2.30
CA ILE A 236 -24.37 8.39 -2.90
C ILE A 236 -24.70 7.40 -4.02
N MET A 237 -24.21 7.67 -5.23
CA MET A 237 -24.44 6.85 -6.42
C MET A 237 -23.11 6.43 -7.03
N ILE A 238 -22.81 5.13 -7.03
CA ILE A 238 -21.52 4.57 -7.46
C ILE A 238 -21.75 3.72 -8.72
N ARG A 239 -21.51 4.30 -9.89
CA ARG A 239 -21.60 3.58 -11.18
C ARG A 239 -20.40 2.67 -11.37
N TYR A 240 -20.63 1.53 -12.00
CA TYR A 240 -19.59 0.59 -12.40
C TYR A 240 -19.92 0.00 -13.76
N ASP A 241 -18.89 -0.46 -14.48
CA ASP A 241 -19.07 -1.13 -15.77
C ASP A 241 -19.12 -2.66 -15.58
N PRO A 242 -20.26 -3.32 -15.83
CA PRO A 242 -20.41 -4.76 -15.57
C PRO A 242 -19.41 -5.66 -16.30
N GLN A 243 -18.78 -5.18 -17.37
CA GLN A 243 -17.76 -5.97 -18.08
C GLN A 243 -16.51 -6.25 -17.23
N TRP A 244 -16.33 -5.47 -16.17
CA TRP A 244 -15.23 -5.55 -15.21
C TRP A 244 -15.62 -6.23 -13.90
N LEU A 245 -16.75 -6.94 -13.86
CA LEU A 245 -17.07 -7.86 -12.77
C LEU A 245 -16.11 -9.06 -12.82
N THR A 246 -15.54 -9.38 -11.68
CA THR A 246 -14.45 -10.35 -11.56
C THR A 246 -14.93 -11.79 -11.72
N THR A 247 -16.18 -12.06 -11.33
CA THR A 247 -16.79 -13.39 -11.32
C THR A 247 -18.29 -13.35 -11.63
N SER A 248 -18.85 -14.50 -11.99
CA SER A 248 -20.32 -14.66 -12.11
C SER A 248 -21.03 -14.50 -10.76
N THR A 249 -20.38 -14.90 -9.67
CA THR A 249 -20.88 -14.75 -8.30
C THR A 249 -21.06 -13.27 -7.96
N ALA A 250 -20.08 -12.42 -8.27
CA ALA A 250 -20.17 -10.97 -8.10
C ALA A 250 -21.39 -10.37 -8.83
N GLY A 251 -21.64 -10.81 -10.07
CA GLY A 251 -22.84 -10.41 -10.83
C GLY A 251 -24.15 -10.86 -10.16
N THR A 252 -24.17 -12.09 -9.62
CA THR A 252 -25.34 -12.62 -8.91
C THR A 252 -25.60 -11.86 -7.62
N ASP A 253 -24.55 -11.57 -6.85
CA ASP A 253 -24.62 -10.81 -5.60
C ASP A 253 -25.12 -9.38 -5.83
N LEU A 254 -24.68 -8.73 -6.90
CA LEU A 254 -25.17 -7.40 -7.28
C LEU A 254 -26.65 -7.42 -7.69
N VAL A 255 -27.15 -8.52 -8.26
CA VAL A 255 -28.58 -8.68 -8.53
C VAL A 255 -29.36 -8.91 -7.24
N SER A 256 -28.87 -9.73 -6.32
CA SER A 256 -29.46 -9.90 -4.99
C SER A 256 -29.51 -8.58 -4.23
N ALA A 257 -28.46 -7.76 -4.33
CA ALA A 257 -28.36 -6.43 -3.73
C ALA A 257 -29.38 -5.41 -4.30
N ALA A 258 -30.14 -5.75 -5.34
CA ALA A 258 -31.29 -4.94 -5.74
C ALA A 258 -32.47 -5.09 -4.75
N ALA A 259 -32.65 -6.28 -4.18
CA ALA A 259 -33.72 -6.61 -3.25
C ALA A 259 -33.34 -6.34 -1.78
N GLU A 260 -32.09 -6.59 -1.40
CA GLU A 260 -31.58 -6.39 -0.04
C GLU A 260 -30.32 -5.50 -0.01
N GLN A 261 -30.00 -4.94 1.16
CA GLN A 261 -28.75 -4.19 1.31
C GLN A 261 -27.59 -5.14 1.53
N VAL A 262 -26.52 -4.96 0.76
CA VAL A 262 -25.28 -5.73 0.89
C VAL A 262 -24.13 -4.77 1.16
N ALA A 263 -23.27 -5.11 2.12
CA ALA A 263 -22.10 -4.30 2.43
C ALA A 263 -21.08 -4.36 1.29
N TYR A 264 -20.68 -3.20 0.79
CA TYR A 264 -19.63 -3.04 -0.19
C TYR A 264 -18.64 -1.99 0.29
N ALA A 265 -17.36 -2.24 0.03
CA ALA A 265 -16.29 -1.30 0.25
C ALA A 265 -15.44 -1.13 -1.02
N GLY A 266 -14.82 0.03 -1.20
CA GLY A 266 -14.06 0.30 -2.41
C GLY A 266 -13.63 1.75 -2.57
N ILE A 267 -13.01 2.03 -3.71
CA ILE A 267 -12.54 3.36 -4.10
C ILE A 267 -13.19 3.74 -5.44
N GLY A 268 -13.56 5.01 -5.58
CA GLY A 268 -14.04 5.57 -6.84
C GLY A 268 -13.67 7.04 -7.02
N LEU A 269 -13.81 7.51 -8.26
CA LEU A 269 -13.62 8.91 -8.63
C LEU A 269 -14.94 9.66 -8.54
N VAL A 270 -14.99 10.80 -7.87
CA VAL A 270 -16.17 11.68 -7.89
C VAL A 270 -16.28 12.32 -9.28
N VAL A 271 -17.35 12.01 -9.99
CA VAL A 271 -17.62 12.53 -11.35
C VAL A 271 -18.69 13.60 -11.39
N GLY A 272 -19.32 13.88 -10.25
CA GLY A 272 -20.16 15.04 -10.06
C GLY A 272 -20.83 15.09 -8.70
N GLU A 273 -21.18 16.29 -8.28
CA GLU A 273 -21.74 16.61 -6.98
C GLU A 273 -22.89 17.60 -7.15
N SER A 274 -23.87 17.49 -6.26
CA SER A 274 -25.04 18.36 -6.18
C SER A 274 -25.51 18.40 -4.73
N ALA A 275 -26.45 19.29 -4.43
CA ALA A 275 -27.03 19.38 -3.09
C ALA A 275 -27.62 18.05 -2.61
N ASP A 276 -28.21 17.26 -3.53
CA ASP A 276 -28.96 16.04 -3.19
C ASP A 276 -28.17 14.75 -3.45
N ALA A 277 -27.07 14.80 -4.23
CA ALA A 277 -26.39 13.58 -4.64
C ALA A 277 -24.90 13.77 -4.95
N ILE A 278 -24.11 12.74 -4.65
CA ILE A 278 -22.72 12.58 -5.07
C ILE A 278 -22.63 11.38 -6.01
N ARG A 279 -22.08 11.61 -7.19
CA ARG A 279 -21.92 10.65 -8.27
C ARG A 279 -20.47 10.22 -8.37
N ILE A 280 -20.26 8.92 -8.27
CA ILE A 280 -18.95 8.28 -8.17
C ILE A 280 -18.85 7.24 -9.28
N SER A 281 -17.70 7.20 -9.95
CA SER A 281 -17.35 6.13 -10.86
C SER A 281 -16.37 5.19 -10.18
N ALA A 282 -16.78 3.94 -9.97
CA ALA A 282 -15.97 2.97 -9.26
C ALA A 282 -14.67 2.64 -10.00
N LEU A 283 -13.57 2.56 -9.26
CA LEU A 283 -12.32 1.96 -9.70
C LEU A 283 -12.30 0.48 -9.34
N PHE A 284 -12.61 0.16 -8.08
CA PHE A 284 -12.82 -1.20 -7.61
C PHE A 284 -13.77 -1.19 -6.41
N PHE A 285 -14.43 -2.32 -6.19
CA PHE A 285 -15.13 -2.59 -4.94
C PHE A 285 -15.24 -4.09 -4.70
N GLY A 286 -15.48 -4.44 -3.46
CA GLY A 286 -15.66 -5.81 -3.02
C GLY A 286 -16.47 -5.88 -1.75
N LYS A 287 -16.73 -7.09 -1.28
CA LYS A 287 -17.35 -7.29 0.02
C LYS A 287 -16.27 -7.14 1.09
N PRO A 288 -16.46 -6.23 2.06
CA PRO A 288 -15.51 -6.10 3.16
C PRO A 288 -15.42 -7.43 3.90
N GLN A 289 -14.22 -7.75 4.36
CA GLN A 289 -13.99 -8.91 5.21
C GLN A 289 -14.53 -8.55 6.60
N THR A 290 -15.49 -9.33 7.11
CA THR A 290 -15.91 -9.18 8.51
C THR A 290 -14.90 -9.85 9.43
N ALA A 291 -14.79 -9.33 10.66
CA ALA A 291 -13.95 -9.89 11.70
C ALA A 291 -14.29 -11.37 11.95
N GLU A 292 -15.59 -11.71 12.03
CA GLU A 292 -16.05 -13.09 12.20
C GLU A 292 -15.66 -13.98 11.02
N GLY A 293 -15.74 -13.44 9.80
CA GLY A 293 -15.40 -14.19 8.59
C GLY A 293 -13.91 -14.50 8.52
N ALA A 294 -13.07 -13.55 8.92
CA ALA A 294 -11.62 -13.72 8.92
C ALA A 294 -11.20 -14.68 10.04
N PHE A 295 -11.79 -14.54 11.24
CA PHE A 295 -11.62 -15.48 12.34
C PHE A 295 -11.99 -16.91 11.94
N MET A 296 -13.14 -17.11 11.28
CA MET A 296 -13.56 -18.44 10.84
C MET A 296 -12.64 -19.03 9.78
N LYS A 297 -12.17 -18.22 8.82
CA LYS A 297 -11.20 -18.65 7.81
C LYS A 297 -9.89 -19.08 8.47
N TYR A 298 -9.40 -18.32 9.45
CA TYR A 298 -8.22 -18.65 10.23
C TYR A 298 -8.37 -19.97 11.00
N VAL A 299 -9.46 -20.14 11.75
CA VAL A 299 -9.74 -21.37 12.51
C VAL A 299 -9.80 -22.60 11.60
N VAL A 300 -10.34 -22.47 10.39
CA VAL A 300 -10.45 -23.57 9.42
C VAL A 300 -9.09 -23.91 8.77
N GLN A 301 -8.21 -22.91 8.60
CA GLN A 301 -6.92 -23.08 7.90
C GLN A 301 -5.74 -23.41 8.83
N GLY A 302 -5.82 -23.11 10.13
CA GLY A 302 -4.73 -23.30 11.09
C GLY A 302 -4.61 -24.73 11.64
N GLU A 303 -3.37 -25.23 11.77
CA GLU A 303 -3.05 -26.44 12.54
C GLU A 303 -2.80 -26.11 14.02
N GLY A 304 -3.59 -26.67 14.95
CA GLY A 304 -3.17 -26.84 16.36
C GLY A 304 -3.54 -25.76 17.39
N GLN A 305 -2.95 -25.92 18.60
CA GLN A 305 -3.29 -25.31 19.91
C GLN A 305 -3.41 -23.77 19.95
N ILE A 306 -2.95 -23.05 18.92
CA ILE A 306 -2.89 -21.58 18.83
C ILE A 306 -4.24 -20.96 18.47
N ALA A 307 -5.15 -21.70 17.81
CA ALA A 307 -6.52 -21.25 17.55
C ALA A 307 -7.32 -20.96 18.85
N ARG A 308 -6.79 -21.32 20.03
CA ARG A 308 -7.41 -21.08 21.34
C ARG A 308 -7.11 -19.70 21.95
N THR A 309 -6.20 -18.91 21.39
CA THR A 309 -5.76 -17.63 21.96
C THR A 309 -6.24 -16.39 21.20
N VAL A 310 -6.80 -16.57 20.00
CA VAL A 310 -7.28 -15.48 19.13
C VAL A 310 -8.79 -15.32 19.30
N THR A 311 -9.28 -14.09 19.29
CA THR A 311 -10.72 -13.75 19.31
C THR A 311 -11.16 -13.10 18.01
N VAL A 312 -12.47 -12.88 17.84
CA VAL A 312 -13.00 -12.15 16.68
C VAL A 312 -12.47 -10.72 16.63
N ASP A 313 -12.31 -10.07 17.79
CA ASP A 313 -11.85 -8.68 17.92
C ASP A 313 -10.46 -8.46 17.28
N ASP A 314 -9.62 -9.50 17.23
CA ASP A 314 -8.30 -9.45 16.60
C ASP A 314 -8.35 -9.26 15.08
N PHE A 315 -9.53 -9.46 14.46
CA PHE A 315 -9.75 -9.34 13.02
C PHE A 315 -10.55 -8.09 12.62
N GLU A 316 -10.76 -7.14 13.54
CA GLU A 316 -11.44 -5.88 13.22
C GLU A 316 -10.63 -5.04 12.22
N THR A 317 -11.20 -4.81 11.04
CA THR A 317 -10.61 -3.95 10.01
C THR A 317 -11.09 -2.51 10.20
N GLY A 318 -10.26 -1.65 10.79
CA GLY A 318 -10.50 -0.22 10.89
C GLY A 318 -9.84 0.56 9.75
N LEU A 319 -10.46 1.67 9.32
CA LEU A 319 -9.71 2.77 8.73
C LEU A 319 -8.59 3.12 9.70
N SER A 320 -7.35 3.34 9.22
CA SER A 320 -6.33 3.99 10.04
C SER A 320 -6.94 5.28 10.58
N SER A 321 -7.26 5.28 11.87
CA SER A 321 -7.84 6.42 12.52
C SER A 321 -6.73 7.46 12.56
N ARG A 322 -6.81 8.43 11.64
CA ARG A 322 -6.55 9.81 12.04
C ARG A 322 -7.50 10.05 13.21
N GLU A 323 -7.06 9.81 14.43
CA GLU A 323 -7.75 10.32 15.62
C GLU A 323 -7.61 11.85 15.61
N SER A 324 -8.38 12.52 14.73
CA SER A 324 -8.82 13.87 15.02
C SER A 324 -9.93 13.74 16.07
N GLY A 325 -9.51 13.77 17.33
CA GLY A 325 -10.31 14.09 18.51
C GLY A 325 -11.78 13.68 18.51
N SER A 326 -12.09 12.48 18.97
CA SER A 326 -13.31 12.25 19.74
C SER A 326 -13.01 11.22 20.83
N ARG A 327 -12.89 11.73 22.05
CA ARG A 327 -12.53 10.99 23.26
C ARG A 327 -13.70 10.10 23.67
N LEU A 328 -13.55 8.78 23.54
CA LEU A 328 -14.33 7.87 24.38
C LEU A 328 -13.72 7.87 25.77
N SER A 329 -14.36 8.62 26.68
CA SER A 329 -14.04 8.65 28.10
C SER A 329 -14.24 7.28 28.73
N GLY A 330 -13.25 6.75 29.46
CA GLY A 330 -13.54 5.70 30.45
C GLY A 330 -12.44 4.72 30.83
N ALA A 331 -11.29 4.68 30.14
CA ALA A 331 -10.17 3.84 30.58
C ALA A 331 -9.13 4.69 31.33
N PRO A 332 -8.77 4.36 32.59
CA PRO A 332 -7.67 5.03 33.28
C PRO A 332 -6.38 4.81 32.48
N ARG A 333 -5.74 5.89 32.03
CA ARG A 333 -4.37 5.84 31.49
C ARG A 333 -3.40 5.68 32.67
N ASP A 334 -2.58 4.64 32.63
CA ASP A 334 -1.34 4.60 33.41
C ASP A 334 -0.36 5.62 32.78
N PRO A 335 0.10 6.67 33.48
CA PRO A 335 0.98 7.69 32.91
C PRO A 335 2.45 7.23 32.76
N GLY A 336 2.76 5.95 32.95
CA GLY A 336 4.10 5.40 32.88
C GLY A 336 4.43 4.71 31.55
N ASN A 337 5.16 5.42 30.69
CA ASN A 337 5.85 4.95 29.47
C ASN A 337 4.97 4.65 28.22
N ASP A 338 4.84 5.65 27.34
CA ASP A 338 4.14 5.57 26.03
C ASP A 338 5.09 5.12 24.88
N ASP A 339 6.29 4.66 25.24
CA ASP A 339 7.27 4.13 24.30
C ASP A 339 6.86 2.72 23.87
N VAL A 340 6.91 2.46 22.57
CA VAL A 340 6.52 1.19 21.95
C VAL A 340 7.70 0.57 21.19
N THR A 341 7.55 -0.70 20.83
CA THR A 341 8.39 -1.34 19.82
C THR A 341 7.61 -1.45 18.54
N VAL A 342 8.23 -1.16 17.40
CA VAL A 342 7.61 -1.23 16.07
C VAL A 342 8.51 -2.02 15.13
N ALA A 343 7.93 -2.90 14.33
CA ALA A 343 8.60 -3.55 13.22
C ALA A 343 8.22 -2.83 11.93
N LEU A 344 9.23 -2.32 11.22
CA LEU A 344 9.12 -1.70 9.91
C LEU A 344 9.46 -2.77 8.86
N HIS A 345 8.55 -3.09 7.95
CA HIS A 345 8.69 -4.17 6.98
C HIS A 345 9.11 -3.63 5.60
N PHE A 346 9.98 -4.36 4.92
CA PHE A 346 10.53 -4.01 3.61
C PHE A 346 10.55 -5.22 2.67
N ASN A 347 10.45 -4.98 1.37
CA ASN A 347 10.55 -6.01 0.35
C ASN A 347 12.01 -6.41 0.14
N GLU A 348 12.40 -7.57 0.66
CA GLU A 348 13.79 -8.05 0.68
C GLU A 348 14.37 -8.25 -0.74
N LEU A 349 13.52 -8.44 -1.75
CA LEU A 349 13.97 -8.57 -3.14
C LEU A 349 14.33 -7.22 -3.79
N GLU A 350 13.91 -6.12 -3.20
CA GLU A 350 14.07 -4.76 -3.75
C GLU A 350 15.03 -3.90 -2.92
N VAL A 351 15.52 -4.40 -1.78
CA VAL A 351 16.34 -3.64 -0.86
C VAL A 351 17.40 -4.52 -0.19
N ASP A 352 18.61 -4.00 -0.06
CA ASP A 352 19.65 -4.65 0.75
C ASP A 352 19.55 -4.23 2.24
N PRO A 353 20.09 -5.04 3.18
CA PRO A 353 20.05 -4.73 4.60
C PRO A 353 20.67 -3.37 4.98
N GLY A 354 21.73 -2.94 4.29
CA GLY A 354 22.38 -1.64 4.55
C GLY A 354 21.49 -0.48 4.12
N GLN A 355 20.76 -0.62 3.01
CA GLN A 355 19.76 0.36 2.58
C GLN A 355 18.58 0.45 3.56
N ILE A 356 18.08 -0.69 4.07
CA ILE A 356 17.05 -0.69 5.14
C ILE A 356 17.53 0.14 6.35
N GLN A 357 18.80 -0.05 6.77
CA GLN A 357 19.38 0.68 7.89
C GLN A 357 19.42 2.18 7.61
N ARG A 358 19.98 2.60 6.46
CA ARG A 358 20.10 4.02 6.08
C ARG A 358 18.73 4.71 6.03
N GLU A 359 17.77 4.11 5.32
CA GLU A 359 16.43 4.66 5.19
C GLU A 359 15.74 4.76 6.55
N THR A 360 15.85 3.72 7.38
CA THR A 360 15.29 3.70 8.73
C THR A 360 15.91 4.81 9.59
N PHE A 361 17.23 4.96 9.61
CA PHE A 361 17.91 5.96 10.43
C PHE A 361 17.60 7.38 10.00
N GLN A 362 17.60 7.66 8.69
CA GLN A 362 17.23 8.97 8.17
C GLN A 362 15.82 9.37 8.61
N GLN A 363 14.85 8.45 8.53
CA GLN A 363 13.49 8.76 8.95
C GLN A 363 13.34 8.86 10.48
N LEU A 364 14.07 8.05 11.26
CA LEU A 364 14.10 8.18 12.72
C LEU A 364 14.72 9.52 13.16
N MET A 365 15.83 9.94 12.55
CA MET A 365 16.45 11.25 12.76
C MET A 365 15.49 12.38 12.38
N ARG A 366 14.68 12.22 11.33
CA ARG A 366 13.71 13.23 10.90
C ARG A 366 12.50 13.35 11.81
N VAL A 367 11.93 12.22 12.24
CA VAL A 367 10.63 12.18 12.94
C VAL A 367 10.79 12.25 14.45
N VAL A 368 11.80 11.60 15.02
CA VAL A 368 12.00 11.58 16.47
C VAL A 368 12.86 12.80 16.86
N PRO A 369 12.39 13.69 17.75
CA PRO A 369 13.18 14.84 18.19
C PRO A 369 14.48 14.41 18.86
N GLU A 370 15.55 15.17 18.66
CA GLU A 370 16.90 14.86 19.15
C GLU A 370 16.93 14.48 20.63
N PHE A 371 16.43 15.34 21.51
CA PHE A 371 16.37 15.11 22.97
C PHE A 371 15.51 13.91 23.41
N ARG A 372 14.84 13.22 22.49
CA ARG A 372 13.99 12.04 22.73
C ARG A 372 14.54 10.76 22.14
N ARG A 373 15.63 10.83 21.36
CA ARG A 373 16.23 9.64 20.77
C ARG A 373 17.03 8.92 21.83
N ASP A 374 16.46 7.83 22.30
CA ASP A 374 17.15 6.72 22.94
C ASP A 374 16.47 5.47 22.39
N LEU A 375 16.82 5.14 21.14
CA LEU A 375 16.15 4.12 20.35
C LEU A 375 17.11 2.98 20.09
N THR A 376 16.64 1.74 20.11
CA THR A 376 17.43 0.61 19.60
C THR A 376 16.83 0.08 18.30
N VAL A 377 17.70 -0.28 17.36
CA VAL A 377 17.31 -0.80 16.06
C VAL A 377 18.00 -2.14 15.80
N ALA A 378 17.21 -3.14 15.41
CA ALA A 378 17.67 -4.40 14.87
C ALA A 378 17.16 -4.55 13.44
N VAL A 379 17.95 -5.10 12.52
CA VAL A 379 17.48 -5.48 11.20
C VAL A 379 17.54 -7.00 11.08
N GLY A 380 16.46 -7.61 10.63
CA GLY A 380 16.31 -9.05 10.47
C GLY A 380 15.55 -9.39 9.20
N THR A 381 15.57 -10.66 8.82
CA THR A 381 14.83 -11.21 7.68
C THR A 381 13.96 -12.35 8.15
N PHE A 382 12.78 -12.53 7.54
CA PHE A 382 11.94 -13.67 7.87
C PHE A 382 12.43 -14.91 7.12
N PHE A 383 13.03 -15.87 7.81
CA PHE A 383 13.43 -17.12 7.18
C PHE A 383 12.20 -17.97 6.80
N THR A 384 11.83 -17.95 5.51
CA THR A 384 10.79 -18.81 4.95
C THR A 384 11.36 -20.19 4.61
N HIS A 385 11.81 -20.96 5.61
CA HIS A 385 12.18 -22.36 5.35
C HIS A 385 10.93 -23.24 5.22
N SER A 386 10.39 -23.29 4.01
CA SER A 386 9.46 -24.34 3.63
C SER A 386 10.19 -25.70 3.59
N GLY A 387 9.78 -26.65 4.44
CA GLY A 387 9.82 -28.06 4.07
C GLY A 387 10.44 -29.09 5.02
N LEU A 388 11.31 -28.77 5.99
CA LEU A 388 12.10 -29.83 6.67
C LEU A 388 12.19 -29.79 8.21
N THR A 389 11.70 -28.75 8.89
CA THR A 389 11.95 -28.59 10.35
C THR A 389 10.70 -28.57 11.24
N GLY A 390 9.49 -28.70 10.69
CA GLY A 390 8.25 -28.63 11.47
C GLY A 390 7.98 -27.27 12.12
N LEU A 391 8.67 -26.21 11.66
CA LEU A 391 8.38 -24.83 12.07
C LEU A 391 7.07 -24.33 11.43
N PRO A 392 6.24 -23.57 12.15
CA PRO A 392 4.98 -23.05 11.63
C PRO A 392 5.22 -22.10 10.44
N LYS A 393 4.29 -22.08 9.47
CA LYS A 393 4.43 -21.21 8.29
C LYS A 393 4.37 -19.74 8.73
N PRO A 394 5.07 -18.82 8.05
CA PRO A 394 4.96 -17.37 8.31
C PRO A 394 3.51 -16.87 8.34
N LEU A 395 2.63 -17.48 7.54
CA LEU A 395 1.19 -17.23 7.52
C LEU A 395 0.48 -17.65 8.82
N ASP A 396 0.80 -18.84 9.35
CA ASP A 396 0.23 -19.36 10.61
C ASP A 396 0.74 -18.53 11.80
N ILE A 397 1.95 -18.01 11.68
CA ILE A 397 2.59 -17.12 12.63
C ILE A 397 1.94 -15.73 12.60
N ALA A 398 1.89 -15.04 11.45
CA ALA A 398 1.28 -13.71 11.32
C ALA A 398 -0.17 -13.67 11.84
N ALA A 399 -0.93 -14.72 11.57
CA ALA A 399 -2.31 -14.82 12.00
C ALA A 399 -2.51 -15.08 13.50
N ALA A 400 -1.51 -15.67 14.16
CA ALA A 400 -1.48 -15.81 15.61
C ALA A 400 -0.80 -14.63 16.35
N HIS A 401 -0.01 -13.82 15.65
CA HIS A 401 0.99 -12.94 16.26
C HIS A 401 0.61 -11.46 16.29
N LEU A 402 -0.46 -11.01 15.62
CA LEU A 402 -1.02 -9.65 15.78
C LEU A 402 -2.34 -9.61 16.55
N ALA A 403 -2.78 -10.78 17.01
CA ALA A 403 -3.95 -10.94 17.87
C ALA A 403 -3.65 -10.40 19.27
N GLY A 404 -3.69 -9.08 19.46
CA GLY A 404 -3.37 -8.48 20.75
C GLY A 404 -3.97 -7.10 20.96
N GLU A 405 -5.09 -7.07 21.69
CA GLU A 405 -5.88 -5.88 22.07
C GLU A 405 -6.21 -4.89 20.92
N PRO A 406 -7.45 -4.41 20.82
CA PRO A 406 -7.91 -3.54 19.72
C PRO A 406 -7.24 -2.14 19.64
N LYS A 407 -6.12 -1.91 20.35
CA LYS A 407 -5.43 -0.62 20.48
C LYS A 407 -3.98 -0.62 19.97
N VAL A 408 -3.49 -1.69 19.38
CA VAL A 408 -2.12 -1.76 18.85
C VAL A 408 -2.06 -1.11 17.47
N TRP A 409 -1.10 -0.22 17.24
CA TRP A 409 -0.95 0.46 15.96
C TRP A 409 -0.45 -0.53 14.88
N SER A 410 -1.15 -0.65 13.76
CA SER A 410 -0.71 -1.46 12.63
C SER A 410 -1.09 -0.85 11.29
N THR A 411 -0.30 -1.19 10.27
CA THR A 411 -0.55 -0.77 8.88
C THR A 411 -1.16 -1.87 8.01
N HIS A 412 -1.16 -3.10 8.50
CA HIS A 412 -1.77 -4.26 7.88
C HIS A 412 -2.82 -4.85 8.83
N SER A 413 -3.91 -5.36 8.28
CA SER A 413 -4.73 -6.34 8.99
C SER A 413 -3.97 -7.65 9.12
N ILE A 414 -4.46 -8.57 9.97
CA ILE A 414 -3.91 -9.92 10.09
C ILE A 414 -3.83 -10.62 8.72
N ASP A 415 -4.92 -10.57 7.95
CA ASP A 415 -5.00 -11.16 6.62
C ASP A 415 -4.05 -10.47 5.62
N GLY A 416 -3.90 -9.15 5.74
CA GLY A 416 -3.01 -8.35 4.90
C GLY A 416 -1.54 -8.66 5.13
N LEU A 417 -1.11 -8.78 6.39
CA LEU A 417 0.27 -9.17 6.72
C LEU A 417 0.54 -10.62 6.31
N GLY A 418 -0.40 -11.53 6.58
CA GLY A 418 -0.30 -12.92 6.17
C GLY A 418 -0.13 -13.06 4.65
N THR A 419 -0.85 -12.24 3.87
CA THR A 419 -0.71 -12.30 2.41
C THR A 419 0.57 -11.64 1.92
N LEU A 420 0.99 -10.53 2.53
CA LEU A 420 2.30 -9.92 2.24
C LEU A 420 3.43 -10.95 2.37
N LEU A 421 3.47 -11.68 3.48
CA LEU A 421 4.47 -12.72 3.75
C LEU A 421 4.36 -13.96 2.85
N ALA A 422 3.23 -14.16 2.18
CA ALA A 422 3.05 -15.25 1.23
C ALA A 422 3.51 -14.86 -0.19
N ASP A 423 3.44 -13.57 -0.52
CA ASP A 423 3.66 -13.06 -1.89
C ASP A 423 5.04 -12.45 -2.10
N VAL A 424 5.70 -11.97 -1.04
CA VAL A 424 7.04 -11.36 -1.08
C VAL A 424 7.93 -11.85 0.05
N GLU A 425 9.24 -11.89 -0.20
CA GLU A 425 10.24 -12.05 0.87
C GLU A 425 10.33 -10.73 1.64
N VAL A 426 10.21 -10.79 2.96
CA VAL A 426 10.08 -9.61 3.81
C VAL A 426 11.25 -9.55 4.79
N ALA A 427 11.95 -8.42 4.76
CA ALA A 427 12.89 -8.01 5.79
C ALA A 427 12.22 -7.02 6.74
N PHE A 428 12.77 -6.84 7.94
CA PHE A 428 12.25 -5.88 8.90
C PHE A 428 13.35 -5.12 9.65
N ALA A 429 13.04 -3.89 10.03
CA ALA A 429 13.75 -3.13 11.06
C ALA A 429 12.89 -3.03 12.33
N LEU A 430 13.34 -3.66 13.41
CA LEU A 430 12.70 -3.63 14.72
C LEU A 430 13.24 -2.45 15.53
N VAL A 431 12.42 -1.44 15.76
CA VAL A 431 12.77 -0.21 16.46
C VAL A 431 12.10 -0.17 17.82
N ARG A 432 12.87 -0.01 18.89
CA ARG A 432 12.37 0.12 20.27
C ARG A 432 12.54 1.57 20.75
N GLY A 433 11.61 2.05 21.58
CA GLY A 433 11.70 3.38 22.22
C GLY A 433 10.94 4.50 21.48
N VAL A 434 10.20 4.17 20.41
CA VAL A 434 9.43 5.16 19.65
C VAL A 434 8.15 5.48 20.42
N ARG A 435 7.78 6.75 20.57
CA ARG A 435 6.47 7.07 21.17
C ARG A 435 5.34 6.72 20.23
N ARG A 436 4.25 6.20 20.77
CA ARG A 436 3.05 5.87 19.98
C ARG A 436 2.56 7.01 19.09
N GLY A 437 2.60 8.26 19.59
CA GLY A 437 2.20 9.45 18.84
C GLY A 437 3.09 9.81 17.63
N GLN A 438 4.25 9.16 17.46
CA GLN A 438 5.19 9.39 16.35
C GLN A 438 5.08 8.34 15.24
N LEU A 439 4.30 7.27 15.45
CA LEU A 439 4.25 6.14 14.53
C LEU A 439 3.68 6.51 13.16
N ASP A 440 2.64 7.36 13.13
CA ASP A 440 2.06 7.83 11.87
C ASP A 440 3.05 8.68 11.06
N ASP A 441 3.75 9.61 11.72
CA ASP A 441 4.75 10.45 11.06
C ASP A 441 5.91 9.62 10.52
N LEU A 442 6.38 8.62 11.28
CA LEU A 442 7.42 7.68 10.87
C LEU A 442 6.98 6.84 9.67
N HIS A 443 5.76 6.33 9.70
CA HIS A 443 5.18 5.57 8.60
C HIS A 443 5.05 6.41 7.32
N GLN A 444 4.54 7.63 7.42
CA GLN A 444 4.43 8.54 6.27
C GLN A 444 5.80 8.96 5.73
N ALA A 445 6.79 9.12 6.61
CA ALA A 445 8.16 9.42 6.23
C ALA A 445 8.78 8.31 5.38
N LEU A 446 8.65 7.06 5.83
CA LEU A 446 9.15 5.90 5.10
C LEU A 446 8.40 5.69 3.78
N LEU A 447 7.06 5.85 3.77
CA LEU A 447 6.29 5.76 2.52
C LEU A 447 6.70 6.76 1.45
N ALA A 448 7.15 7.95 1.86
CA ALA A 448 7.52 9.01 0.93
C ALA A 448 8.91 8.79 0.30
N GLU A 449 9.82 8.15 1.02
CA GLU A 449 11.24 8.09 0.67
C GLU A 449 11.75 6.68 0.34
N SER A 450 11.03 5.62 0.75
CA SER A 450 11.42 4.22 0.54
C SER A 450 10.41 3.51 -0.36
N GLU A 451 10.85 3.12 -1.56
CA GLU A 451 10.02 2.35 -2.49
C GLU A 451 9.72 0.94 -1.95
N SER A 452 10.72 0.33 -1.30
CA SER A 452 10.69 -1.03 -0.75
C SER A 452 9.93 -1.15 0.58
N TYR A 453 9.59 -0.05 1.24
CA TYR A 453 8.84 -0.06 2.50
C TYR A 453 7.40 -0.57 2.31
N LEU A 454 7.05 -1.64 3.01
CA LEU A 454 5.76 -2.33 2.87
C LEU A 454 4.73 -1.89 3.91
N GLY A 455 5.20 -1.43 5.07
CA GLY A 455 4.36 -1.03 6.19
C GLY A 455 5.02 -1.33 7.54
N ALA A 456 4.32 -1.07 8.63
CA ALA A 456 4.81 -1.35 9.97
C ALA A 456 3.72 -1.85 10.92
N VAL A 457 4.16 -2.48 12.00
CA VAL A 457 3.29 -3.01 13.05
C VAL A 457 3.93 -2.83 14.42
N GLU A 458 3.17 -2.37 15.40
CA GLU A 458 3.60 -2.33 16.80
C GLU A 458 3.75 -3.76 17.35
N VAL A 459 4.88 -4.02 18.02
CA VAL A 459 5.32 -5.34 18.48
C VAL A 459 5.35 -5.36 20.00
N ASN A 460 4.73 -6.38 20.60
CA ASN A 460 4.80 -6.60 22.03
C ASN A 460 5.75 -7.76 22.36
N LEU A 461 7.03 -7.44 22.57
CA LEU A 461 8.07 -8.43 22.88
C LEU A 461 7.88 -9.17 24.23
N ARG A 462 6.90 -8.77 25.06
CA ARG A 462 6.53 -9.56 26.26
C ARG A 462 5.73 -10.81 25.89
N ARG A 463 5.27 -10.92 24.64
CA ARG A 463 4.55 -12.08 24.13
C ARG A 463 5.56 -13.03 23.47
N PRO A 464 5.64 -14.30 23.91
CA PRO A 464 6.56 -15.28 23.33
C PRO A 464 6.41 -15.45 21.82
N THR A 465 5.20 -15.24 21.30
CA THR A 465 4.90 -15.24 19.87
C THR A 465 5.64 -14.11 19.15
N HIS A 466 5.43 -12.85 19.54
CA HIS A 466 6.14 -11.72 18.94
C HIS A 466 7.67 -11.85 19.06
N GLN A 467 8.17 -12.32 20.21
CA GLN A 467 9.59 -12.53 20.43
C GLN A 467 10.19 -13.54 19.43
N ARG A 468 9.48 -14.64 19.17
CA ARG A 468 9.91 -15.67 18.21
C ARG A 468 9.83 -15.21 16.76
N PHE A 469 8.89 -14.34 16.43
CA PHE A 469 8.70 -13.88 15.06
C PHE A 469 9.62 -12.72 14.69
N TYR A 470 9.84 -11.78 15.61
CA TYR A 470 10.80 -10.68 15.45
C TYR A 470 12.09 -10.97 16.24
N GLU A 471 12.61 -12.17 16.06
CA GLU A 471 13.84 -12.61 16.70
C GLU A 471 15.03 -11.89 16.04
N ALA A 472 15.38 -10.72 16.58
CA ALA A 472 16.53 -9.94 16.16
C ALA A 472 17.13 -9.20 17.37
N SER A 473 18.43 -9.38 17.57
CA SER A 473 19.18 -8.64 18.58
C SER A 473 19.44 -7.20 18.11
N PRO A 474 19.26 -6.19 18.97
CA PRO A 474 19.55 -4.81 18.62
C PRO A 474 21.02 -4.66 18.23
N ARG A 475 21.27 -4.04 17.08
CA ARG A 475 22.62 -3.80 16.54
C ARG A 475 23.05 -2.35 16.63
N TYR A 476 22.09 -1.46 16.79
CA TYR A 476 22.30 -0.03 16.78
C TYR A 476 21.50 0.63 17.89
N ARG A 477 22.06 1.68 18.47
CA ARG A 477 21.39 2.57 19.39
C ARG A 477 21.55 4.01 18.94
N LEU A 478 20.44 4.72 18.80
CA LEU A 478 20.39 6.13 18.45
C LEU A 478 20.20 6.94 19.72
N ILE A 479 21.19 7.76 20.06
CA ILE A 479 21.15 8.62 21.25
C ILE A 479 21.37 10.05 20.81
N GLU A 480 20.35 10.91 20.97
CA GLU A 480 20.41 12.29 20.47
C GLU A 480 20.79 12.37 18.98
N ALA A 481 21.97 12.88 18.65
CA ALA A 481 22.49 12.95 17.28
C ALA A 481 23.54 11.87 16.98
N ASP A 482 23.81 10.96 17.92
CA ASP A 482 24.87 9.97 17.83
C ASP A 482 24.33 8.58 17.48
N LEU A 483 25.16 7.79 16.78
CA LEU A 483 24.95 6.37 16.53
C LEU A 483 25.92 5.53 17.39
N ARG A 484 25.39 4.51 18.04
CA ARG A 484 26.17 3.51 18.79
C ARG A 484 25.98 2.15 18.15
N LEU A 485 27.05 1.52 17.70
CA LEU A 485 27.05 0.14 17.20
C LEU A 485 27.17 -0.80 18.39
N LEU A 486 26.16 -1.63 18.60
CA LEU A 486 26.07 -2.52 19.74
C LEU A 486 26.80 -3.83 19.45
N TYR A 487 27.60 -4.27 20.43
CA TYR A 487 28.25 -5.59 20.43
C TYR A 487 27.99 -6.32 21.75
N SER A 488 27.96 -7.66 21.72
CA SER A 488 27.92 -8.46 22.95
C SER A 488 29.31 -9.02 23.29
N ALA A 489 29.50 -9.44 24.54
CA ALA A 489 30.74 -10.06 25.01
C ALA A 489 31.09 -11.37 24.28
N ARG A 490 30.12 -12.09 23.72
CA ARG A 490 30.37 -13.31 22.92
C ARG A 490 30.82 -12.99 21.49
N GLU A 491 30.39 -11.85 20.97
CA GLU A 491 30.88 -11.32 19.69
C GLU A 491 32.24 -10.67 19.86
N TYR A 492 32.40 -9.92 20.97
CA TYR A 492 33.68 -9.78 21.69
C TYR A 492 34.25 -11.17 21.94
N TYR A 493 35.51 -11.46 22.20
CA TYR A 493 35.97 -12.81 22.62
C TYR A 493 35.72 -14.12 21.78
N GLY A 494 34.60 -14.36 21.08
CA GLY A 494 34.15 -15.69 20.63
C GLY A 494 34.21 -15.98 19.13
N GLU A 495 33.33 -15.40 18.32
CA GLU A 495 33.14 -15.82 16.90
C GLU A 495 34.11 -15.17 15.89
N LEU A 496 34.92 -14.21 16.35
CA LEU A 496 35.91 -13.50 15.54
C LEU A 496 37.21 -13.39 16.33
N GLY A 497 38.11 -14.34 16.10
CA GLY A 497 39.41 -14.44 16.78
C GLY A 497 40.42 -13.31 16.48
N ASP A 498 39.97 -12.11 16.13
CA ASP A 498 40.82 -10.94 15.90
C ASP A 498 40.04 -9.63 16.11
N TRP A 499 39.91 -9.19 17.36
CA TRP A 499 39.26 -7.92 17.71
C TRP A 499 40.06 -6.68 17.30
N ASP A 500 41.35 -6.82 17.00
CA ASP A 500 42.16 -5.74 16.44
C ASP A 500 41.78 -5.44 14.96
N HIS A 501 40.99 -6.31 14.29
CA HIS A 501 40.78 -6.27 12.85
C HIS A 501 39.30 -6.39 12.37
N ARG A 502 38.30 -6.15 13.22
CA ARG A 502 36.92 -5.81 12.75
C ARG A 502 36.61 -4.33 13.01
N PRO A 503 35.96 -3.65 12.05
CA PRO A 503 36.77 -2.73 11.26
C PRO A 503 36.37 -1.29 11.54
N HIS A 504 37.36 -0.42 11.71
CA HIS A 504 37.17 1.01 11.56
C HIS A 504 36.35 1.34 10.30
N GLU A 505 36.44 0.53 9.24
CA GLU A 505 35.65 0.62 8.01
C GLU A 505 34.13 0.76 8.24
N LEU A 506 33.51 0.04 9.20
CA LEU A 506 32.06 0.16 9.42
C LEU A 506 31.70 1.46 10.17
N LEU A 507 32.59 1.92 11.06
CA LEU A 507 32.44 3.25 11.68
C LEU A 507 32.64 4.33 10.61
N ASP A 508 33.69 4.21 9.79
CA ASP A 508 34.04 5.12 8.70
C ASP A 508 32.91 5.19 7.67
N GLU A 509 32.27 4.06 7.34
CA GLU A 509 31.09 3.99 6.48
C GLU A 509 29.95 4.84 7.03
N TRP A 510 29.59 4.66 8.31
CA TRP A 510 28.52 5.44 8.93
C TRP A 510 28.88 6.91 9.17
N GLU A 511 30.15 7.22 9.44
CA GLU A 511 30.65 8.59 9.53
C GLU A 511 30.58 9.29 8.16
N ALA A 512 30.80 8.56 7.05
CA ALA A 512 30.70 9.10 5.70
C ALA A 512 29.27 9.40 5.24
N GLU A 513 28.25 8.79 5.86
CA GLU A 513 26.83 9.02 5.53
C GLU A 513 26.32 10.42 5.95
N ASP A 514 27.05 11.15 6.81
CA ASP A 514 26.68 12.49 7.34
C ASP A 514 25.27 12.56 7.96
N ILE A 515 24.80 11.42 8.50
CA ILE A 515 23.51 11.31 9.21
C ILE A 515 23.68 11.66 10.69
N PHE A 516 24.85 11.34 11.27
CA PHE A 516 25.11 11.39 12.71
C PHE A 516 26.21 12.38 13.05
N LYS A 517 26.14 12.92 14.27
CA LYS A 517 27.19 13.77 14.84
C LYS A 517 28.43 12.98 15.25
N SER A 518 28.24 11.75 15.74
CA SER A 518 29.33 10.82 16.04
C SER A 518 28.87 9.37 15.94
N VAL A 519 29.81 8.47 15.65
CA VAL A 519 29.58 7.03 15.57
C VAL A 519 30.60 6.33 16.46
N ALA A 520 30.16 5.39 17.31
CA ALA A 520 31.09 4.60 18.12
C ALA A 520 30.54 3.22 18.47
N TRP A 521 31.42 2.32 18.91
CA TRP A 521 31.01 1.06 19.53
C TRP A 521 30.51 1.25 20.97
N GLU A 522 29.49 0.49 21.36
CA GLU A 522 28.95 0.39 22.72
C GLU A 522 28.65 -1.07 23.06
N GLU A 523 29.01 -1.51 24.26
CA GLU A 523 28.68 -2.86 24.70
C GLU A 523 27.19 -2.96 25.08
N ASP A 524 26.47 -3.90 24.49
CA ASP A 524 25.16 -4.31 24.95
C ASP A 524 25.32 -5.28 26.14
N LYS A 525 25.35 -4.69 27.34
CA LYS A 525 25.51 -5.44 28.59
C LYS A 525 24.40 -6.46 28.85
N GLU A 526 23.19 -6.20 28.35
CA GLU A 526 22.07 -7.12 28.53
C GLU A 526 22.28 -8.37 27.66
N GLN A 527 22.68 -8.18 26.40
CA GLN A 527 23.03 -9.27 25.49
C GLN A 527 24.29 -10.00 25.95
N SER A 528 25.36 -9.30 26.37
CA SER A 528 26.57 -9.90 26.95
C SER A 528 26.22 -10.86 28.09
N ALA A 529 25.39 -10.42 29.05
CA ALA A 529 24.99 -11.25 30.18
C ALA A 529 24.09 -12.43 29.76
N ALA A 530 23.30 -12.28 28.69
CA ALA A 530 22.49 -13.37 28.13
C ALA A 530 23.37 -14.43 27.47
N ASP A 531 24.36 -14.00 26.69
CA ASP A 531 25.30 -14.89 26.02
C ASP A 531 26.17 -15.65 27.03
N GLU A 532 26.60 -14.99 28.11
CA GLU A 532 27.32 -15.64 29.22
C GLU A 532 26.48 -16.76 29.86
N ARG A 533 25.20 -16.51 30.16
CA ARG A 533 24.30 -17.53 30.72
C ARG A 533 24.12 -18.71 29.75
N GLN A 534 23.94 -18.42 28.46
CA GLN A 534 23.81 -19.47 27.45
C GLN A 534 25.09 -20.30 27.34
N ALA A 535 26.26 -19.66 27.33
CA ALA A 535 27.55 -20.36 27.29
C ALA A 535 27.77 -21.24 28.54
N GLU A 536 27.36 -20.78 29.73
CA GLU A 536 27.38 -21.58 30.95
C GLU A 536 26.47 -22.81 30.87
N GLU A 537 25.27 -22.67 30.31
CA GLU A 537 24.33 -23.78 30.08
C GLU A 537 24.89 -24.79 29.07
N GLU A 538 25.38 -24.33 27.92
CA GLU A 538 26.00 -25.17 26.88
C GLU A 538 27.23 -25.91 27.42
N MET A 539 28.08 -25.24 28.20
CA MET A 539 29.27 -25.85 28.82
C MET A 539 28.88 -26.88 29.89
N SER A 540 27.81 -26.64 30.65
CA SER A 540 27.27 -27.60 31.61
C SER A 540 26.72 -28.86 30.92
N GLU A 541 25.98 -28.70 29.83
CA GLU A 541 25.48 -29.82 29.02
C GLU A 541 26.63 -30.64 28.41
N TRP A 542 27.66 -29.95 27.90
CA TRP A 542 28.84 -30.60 27.32
C TRP A 542 29.66 -31.36 28.37
N MET A 543 29.89 -30.78 29.56
CA MET A 543 30.54 -31.48 30.67
C MET A 543 29.72 -32.70 31.12
N ALA A 544 28.40 -32.59 31.18
CA ALA A 544 27.53 -33.72 31.49
C ALA A 544 27.54 -34.81 30.40
N MET A 545 27.82 -34.48 29.14
CA MET A 545 28.06 -35.47 28.08
C MET A 545 29.42 -36.16 28.22
N ILE A 546 30.46 -35.44 28.64
CA ILE A 546 31.80 -36.01 28.88
C ILE A 546 31.80 -36.97 30.08
N ASP A 547 31.18 -36.58 31.19
CA ASP A 547 31.07 -37.45 32.37
C ASP A 547 30.30 -38.74 32.04
N ARG A 548 29.25 -38.66 31.20
CA ARG A 548 28.53 -39.83 30.68
C ARG A 548 29.39 -40.69 29.73
N GLY A 549 30.32 -40.08 29.01
CA GLY A 549 31.28 -40.77 28.14
C GLY A 549 32.43 -41.46 28.91
N GLN A 550 32.93 -40.83 29.97
CA GLN A 550 33.97 -41.42 30.84
C GLN A 550 33.41 -42.56 31.70
N ALA A 551 32.19 -42.43 32.22
CA ALA A 551 31.50 -43.52 32.93
C ALA A 551 31.14 -44.73 32.04
N ALA A 552 31.23 -44.60 30.70
CA ALA A 552 31.05 -45.69 29.75
C ALA A 552 32.39 -46.31 29.28
N ALA A 553 33.53 -45.71 29.64
CA ALA A 553 34.88 -46.15 29.28
C ALA A 553 35.66 -46.82 30.44
N ASP A 554 35.24 -46.58 31.69
CA ASP A 554 35.61 -47.36 32.89
C ASP A 554 34.67 -48.57 33.07
#